data_AF-A0A3Q4MLK8-F1
#
_entry.id   AF-A0A3Q4MLK8-F1
#
_cell.length_a   1.000
_cell.length_b   1.000
_cell.length_c   1.000
_cell.angle_alpha   90.00
_cell.angle_beta   90.00
_cell.angle_gamma   90.00
#
_symmetry.space_group_name_H-M   'P 1'
#
loop_
_entity.id
_entity.type
_entity.pdbx_description
1 polymer ?
#
loop_
_entity_poly.entity_id
_entity_poly.type
_entity_poly.pdbx_seq_one_letter_code
_entity_poly.pdbx_strand_id
1 'polypeptide(L)'
;MEVSKLKKMIDDLCLCKEVKVEKTGLIIDGNALYYSLYYTSDPKLDQRCGGDYPGFKHEVCKFFKTLQDCEVNPYVILDGGSGPEKHEHNVSPLKYKLKKAKTIAETEPDGTLPEAYNVLPPLVKDVFIEILREKGIEFKVCLGEADPEVVSEANQKQCAVLSIDKDFYIFDVHKGFLNLDNFEWKKEEDGKIPARIYTRSKFCEHFKLDPALMPVFASIAGNDYSRLEDNGAFAKESSSPGEYSIKRLDGMLGFLSKVNLDGLNNSQKREHALSEALNHVGKKENQTFKLAIKKYVKPEKTSSKLPPWVCEKVERGELTTFVTSVVDWKTMMLTPLVEDFSQHSSYTAAYRIRQYFYGLLTGGEITEYGRDGEEIKDYRVPSILPSSDEQKQLKLQCLNEHSRRRVFEEALQVQTSENIPDQLKLPVCVTVFWFKKLQHHPKPETVNSALMLPHQSEQEEKLLLVSGPLAPKCCLIFSVEDEFERKMKALKDEVVRNWQPRVAHAFSQWQCCMRQSLHLNQLLCSPLPEPQCILYCGPLLHRLADEDTIKQLQKTLNGQKKEIYKNLKTILNPTTTEEGSSSEEEC
;
A
#
# COMPACT_ATOMS: atom_id res chain seq x y z
N MET A 1 5.43 2.10 21.30
CA MET A 1 6.78 1.50 21.19
C MET A 1 7.82 2.52 21.54
N GLU A 2 8.80 2.16 22.38
CA GLU A 2 9.87 3.04 22.90
C GLU A 2 10.71 3.74 21.83
N VAL A 3 10.63 3.30 20.57
CA VAL A 3 11.32 3.97 19.47
C VAL A 3 10.77 5.37 19.15
N SER A 4 9.49 5.68 19.42
CA SER A 4 9.02 7.09 19.37
C SER A 4 9.69 7.98 20.41
N LYS A 5 10.14 7.39 21.51
CA LYS A 5 10.87 8.08 22.58
C LYS A 5 12.35 8.22 22.23
N LEU A 6 12.93 7.28 21.46
CA LEU A 6 14.28 7.44 20.90
C LEU A 6 14.37 8.65 19.96
N LYS A 7 13.44 8.80 19.00
CA LYS A 7 13.39 9.99 18.14
C LYS A 7 13.31 11.27 18.98
N LYS A 8 12.38 11.32 19.93
CA LYS A 8 12.23 12.45 20.86
C LYS A 8 13.52 12.75 21.62
N MET A 9 14.19 11.74 22.16
CA MET A 9 15.48 11.90 22.86
C MET A 9 16.56 12.48 21.94
N ILE A 10 16.63 12.03 20.68
CA ILE A 10 17.57 12.53 19.67
C ILE A 10 17.29 14.00 19.33
N ASP A 11 16.01 14.36 19.19
CA ASP A 11 15.57 15.72 18.91
C ASP A 11 15.83 16.66 20.12
N ASP A 12 15.46 16.24 21.33
CA ASP A 12 15.65 17.00 22.58
C ASP A 12 17.15 17.25 22.88
N LEU A 13 18.02 16.32 22.50
CA LEU A 13 19.49 16.44 22.65
C LEU A 13 20.17 17.10 21.45
N CYS A 14 19.42 17.54 20.44
CA CYS A 14 19.94 18.17 19.22
C CYS A 14 21.04 17.33 18.52
N LEU A 15 20.89 16.00 18.48
CA LEU A 15 21.90 15.10 17.90
C LEU A 15 21.86 15.07 16.36
N CYS A 16 20.84 15.66 15.76
CA CYS A 16 20.74 15.86 14.31
C CYS A 16 21.47 17.16 13.89
N LYS A 17 22.10 17.14 12.71
CA LYS A 17 22.72 18.33 12.11
C LYS A 17 21.82 18.91 11.03
N GLU A 18 21.64 20.22 11.02
CA GLU A 18 20.99 20.92 9.91
C GLU A 18 21.86 20.85 8.65
N VAL A 19 21.23 20.51 7.53
CA VAL A 19 21.86 20.38 6.23
C VAL A 19 20.96 20.96 5.14
N LYS A 20 21.58 21.32 4.01
CA LYS A 20 20.90 21.69 2.77
C LYS A 20 21.23 20.61 1.75
N VAL A 21 20.22 19.85 1.31
CA VAL A 21 20.40 18.71 0.41
C VAL A 21 20.31 19.20 -1.04
N GLU A 22 21.40 19.01 -1.78
CA GLU A 22 21.54 19.31 -3.21
C GLU A 22 22.67 18.42 -3.79
N LYS A 23 22.67 18.16 -5.11
CA LYS A 23 23.80 17.55 -5.85
C LYS A 23 24.33 16.25 -5.24
N THR A 24 23.44 15.35 -4.84
CA THR A 24 23.80 14.10 -4.15
C THR A 24 22.92 12.93 -4.58
N GLY A 25 23.42 11.70 -4.43
CA GLY A 25 22.56 10.53 -4.43
C GLY A 25 21.77 10.42 -3.11
N LEU A 26 20.58 9.82 -3.18
CA LEU A 26 19.70 9.61 -2.04
C LEU A 26 19.00 8.26 -2.16
N ILE A 27 19.16 7.39 -1.14
CA ILE A 27 18.37 6.17 -1.05
C ILE A 27 17.09 6.47 -0.31
N ILE A 28 15.95 6.07 -0.85
CA ILE A 28 14.64 6.36 -0.28
C ILE A 28 13.93 5.05 0.05
N ASP A 29 13.51 4.92 1.31
CA ASP A 29 12.50 3.93 1.70
C ASP A 29 11.17 4.32 1.06
N GLY A 30 10.80 3.59 0.01
CA GLY A 30 9.63 3.88 -0.81
C GLY A 30 8.33 3.70 -0.04
N ASN A 31 8.27 2.75 0.89
CA ASN A 31 7.08 2.53 1.71
C ASN A 31 6.83 3.73 2.61
N ALA A 32 7.84 4.15 3.38
CA ALA A 32 7.76 5.36 4.18
C ALA A 32 7.38 6.60 3.34
N LEU A 33 7.98 6.74 2.15
CA LEU A 33 7.74 7.89 1.29
C LEU A 33 6.28 7.99 0.83
N TYR A 34 5.70 6.96 0.22
CA TYR A 34 4.33 7.10 -0.31
C TYR A 34 3.29 7.25 0.82
N TYR A 35 3.53 6.65 1.99
CA TYR A 35 2.68 6.87 3.17
C TYR A 35 2.76 8.33 3.64
N SER A 36 3.97 8.89 3.72
CA SER A 36 4.19 10.28 4.11
C SER A 36 3.52 11.23 3.11
N LEU A 37 3.83 11.13 1.81
CA LEU A 37 3.28 12.00 0.77
C LEU A 37 1.74 11.95 0.73
N TYR A 38 1.13 10.78 0.94
CA TYR A 38 -0.32 10.69 0.96
C TYR A 38 -0.91 11.43 2.17
N TYR A 39 -0.39 11.17 3.38
CA TYR A 39 -0.98 11.65 4.62
C TYR A 39 -0.65 13.09 4.98
N THR A 40 0.48 13.63 4.49
CA THR A 40 0.93 15.00 4.75
C THR A 40 0.76 15.91 3.53
N SER A 41 0.01 15.46 2.53
CA SER A 41 -0.41 16.27 1.39
C SER A 41 -1.18 17.51 1.84
N ASP A 42 -0.98 18.60 1.11
CA ASP A 42 -1.74 19.84 1.30
C ASP A 42 -2.14 20.38 -0.09
N PRO A 43 -3.45 20.40 -0.44
CA PRO A 43 -4.58 19.98 0.38
C PRO A 43 -4.59 18.48 0.72
N LYS A 44 -5.21 18.12 1.83
CA LYS A 44 -5.27 16.73 2.33
C LYS A 44 -6.00 15.82 1.33
N LEU A 45 -5.34 14.73 0.94
CA LEU A 45 -5.92 13.72 0.06
C LEU A 45 -7.02 12.90 0.76
N ASP A 46 -8.04 12.54 0.00
CA ASP A 46 -9.19 11.79 0.49
C ASP A 46 -8.78 10.39 0.98
N GLN A 47 -9.32 9.98 2.12
CA GLN A 47 -9.15 8.62 2.65
C GLN A 47 -10.50 7.91 2.82
N ARG A 48 -11.59 8.68 2.69
CA ARG A 48 -12.93 8.24 3.04
C ARG A 48 -13.64 7.68 1.82
N CYS A 49 -13.57 8.39 0.69
CA CYS A 49 -14.19 8.01 -0.56
C CYS A 49 -13.33 7.04 -1.39
N GLY A 50 -12.41 6.30 -0.76
CA GLY A 50 -11.57 5.34 -1.48
C GLY A 50 -10.37 5.94 -2.21
N GLY A 51 -10.06 7.24 -2.04
CA GLY A 51 -8.78 7.84 -2.44
C GLY A 51 -8.83 8.85 -3.60
N ASP A 52 -7.96 9.87 -3.58
CA ASP A 52 -7.71 10.79 -4.70
C ASP A 52 -6.37 10.48 -5.39
N TYR A 53 -6.36 9.46 -6.26
CA TYR A 53 -5.14 9.04 -6.95
C TYR A 53 -4.56 10.09 -7.91
N PRO A 54 -5.35 10.90 -8.65
CA PRO A 54 -4.81 12.04 -9.41
C PRO A 54 -4.12 13.08 -8.51
N GLY A 55 -4.73 13.41 -7.36
CA GLY A 55 -4.12 14.31 -6.39
C GLY A 55 -2.82 13.73 -5.83
N PHE A 56 -2.81 12.43 -5.52
CA PHE A 56 -1.60 11.73 -5.10
C PHE A 56 -0.50 11.74 -6.16
N LYS A 57 -0.85 11.49 -7.44
CA LYS A 57 0.11 11.58 -8.56
C LYS A 57 0.75 12.96 -8.65
N HIS A 58 -0.04 14.02 -8.48
CA HIS A 58 0.46 15.38 -8.47
C HIS A 58 1.47 15.62 -7.33
N GLU A 59 1.15 15.18 -6.12
CA GLU A 59 2.04 15.32 -4.95
C GLU A 59 3.37 14.57 -5.14
N VAL A 60 3.31 13.32 -5.62
CA VAL A 60 4.51 12.52 -5.93
C VAL A 60 5.35 13.16 -7.02
N CYS A 61 4.73 13.66 -8.09
CA CYS A 61 5.43 14.33 -9.18
C CYS A 61 6.14 15.60 -8.69
N LYS A 62 5.50 16.39 -7.81
CA LYS A 62 6.13 17.57 -7.20
C LYS A 62 7.34 17.21 -6.34
N PHE A 63 7.22 16.16 -5.52
CA PHE A 63 8.33 15.70 -4.69
C PHE A 63 9.56 15.35 -5.54
N PHE A 64 9.40 14.50 -6.57
CA PHE A 64 10.51 14.13 -7.44
C PHE A 64 11.00 15.28 -8.34
N LYS A 65 10.11 16.21 -8.72
CA LYS A 65 10.53 17.43 -9.42
C LYS A 65 11.43 18.29 -8.55
N THR A 66 11.10 18.46 -7.27
CA THR A 66 11.94 19.19 -6.30
C THR A 66 13.32 18.53 -6.18
N LEU A 67 13.37 17.20 -6.06
CA LEU A 67 14.65 16.47 -6.02
C LEU A 67 15.47 16.73 -7.29
N GLN A 68 14.83 16.65 -8.47
CA GLN A 68 15.48 16.93 -9.74
C GLN A 68 16.03 18.37 -9.82
N ASP A 69 15.24 19.35 -9.39
CA ASP A 69 15.63 20.78 -9.41
C ASP A 69 16.80 21.06 -8.46
N CYS A 70 16.96 20.24 -7.42
CA CYS A 70 18.10 20.26 -6.49
C CYS A 70 19.26 19.36 -6.93
N GLU A 71 19.22 18.77 -8.12
CA GLU A 71 20.21 17.80 -8.62
C GLU A 71 20.41 16.59 -7.68
N VAL A 72 19.35 16.19 -6.97
CA VAL A 72 19.33 15.00 -6.11
C VAL A 72 18.90 13.80 -6.94
N ASN A 73 19.72 12.74 -6.94
CA ASN A 73 19.46 11.51 -7.67
C ASN A 73 18.82 10.45 -6.75
N PRO A 74 17.50 10.24 -6.79
CA PRO A 74 16.82 9.28 -5.94
C PRO A 74 16.97 7.84 -6.44
N TYR A 75 17.16 6.90 -5.53
CA TYR A 75 16.94 5.48 -5.75
C TYR A 75 15.95 4.95 -4.71
N VAL A 76 14.76 4.55 -5.18
CA VAL A 76 13.63 4.17 -4.32
C VAL A 76 13.59 2.66 -4.11
N ILE A 77 13.54 2.20 -2.86
CA ILE A 77 13.47 0.77 -2.53
C ILE A 77 12.18 0.52 -1.75
N LEU A 78 11.32 -0.36 -2.28
CA LEU A 78 9.99 -0.66 -1.76
C LEU A 78 9.97 -2.01 -1.07
N ASP A 79 9.15 -2.16 -0.02
CA ASP A 79 8.96 -3.47 0.60
C ASP A 79 8.31 -4.46 -0.35
N GLY A 80 8.71 -5.72 -0.19
CA GLY A 80 8.04 -6.92 -0.63
C GLY A 80 6.83 -7.25 0.21
N GLY A 81 6.52 -8.55 0.31
CA GLY A 81 5.56 -9.00 1.30
C GLY A 81 6.24 -9.27 2.66
N SER A 82 5.46 -9.27 3.74
CA SER A 82 6.00 -9.50 5.08
C SER A 82 6.05 -11.00 5.39
N GLY A 83 7.23 -11.51 5.73
CA GLY A 83 7.45 -12.91 6.09
C GLY A 83 6.70 -13.38 7.35
N PRO A 84 6.72 -14.70 7.62
CA PRO A 84 5.88 -15.34 8.62
C PRO A 84 6.33 -15.08 10.06
N GLU A 85 7.59 -14.67 10.27
CA GLU A 85 8.13 -14.32 11.59
C GLU A 85 7.40 -13.12 12.23
N LYS A 86 6.60 -12.39 11.45
CA LYS A 86 5.73 -11.31 11.91
C LYS A 86 4.25 -11.73 12.08
N HIS A 87 3.86 -13.00 11.97
CA HIS A 87 2.42 -13.39 11.98
C HIS A 87 1.65 -13.02 13.25
N GLU A 88 2.17 -13.29 14.45
CA GLU A 88 1.56 -12.81 15.71
C GLU A 88 1.60 -11.27 15.81
N HIS A 89 2.63 -10.66 15.24
CA HIS A 89 2.84 -9.21 15.19
C HIS A 89 2.04 -8.50 14.08
N ASN A 90 1.43 -9.20 13.12
CA ASN A 90 0.74 -8.62 11.95
C ASN A 90 -0.79 -8.59 12.10
N VAL A 91 -1.38 -9.48 12.91
CA VAL A 91 -2.82 -9.43 13.22
C VAL A 91 -3.15 -8.16 14.02
N SER A 92 -2.26 -7.74 14.92
CA SER A 92 -2.44 -6.53 15.73
C SER A 92 -2.47 -5.22 14.90
N PRO A 93 -1.53 -4.99 13.95
CA PRO A 93 -1.63 -3.94 12.94
C PRO A 93 -2.91 -4.02 12.11
N LEU A 94 -3.36 -5.21 11.70
CA LEU A 94 -4.59 -5.35 10.92
C LEU A 94 -5.83 -4.96 11.72
N LYS A 95 -5.91 -5.37 13.00
CA LYS A 95 -6.96 -4.95 13.95
C LYS A 95 -6.93 -3.44 14.18
N TYR A 96 -5.75 -2.84 14.28
CA TYR A 96 -5.61 -1.39 14.43
C TYR A 96 -6.06 -0.64 13.16
N LYS A 97 -5.70 -1.14 11.97
CA LYS A 97 -6.21 -0.61 10.69
C LYS A 97 -7.72 -0.75 10.58
N LEU A 98 -8.30 -1.87 11.04
CA LEU A 98 -9.74 -2.10 11.07
C LEU A 98 -10.44 -1.04 11.93
N LYS A 99 -9.95 -0.81 13.14
CA LYS A 99 -10.46 0.23 14.05
C LYS A 99 -10.40 1.60 13.40
N LYS A 100 -9.28 1.97 12.77
CA LYS A 100 -9.15 3.26 12.07
C LYS A 100 -10.16 3.38 10.93
N ALA A 101 -10.25 2.36 10.08
CA ALA A 101 -11.15 2.38 8.93
C ALA A 101 -12.61 2.53 9.36
N LYS A 102 -13.02 1.82 10.41
CA LYS A 102 -14.35 1.94 11.03
C LYS A 102 -14.60 3.36 11.54
N THR A 103 -13.67 3.90 12.34
CA THR A 103 -13.79 5.26 12.87
C THR A 103 -13.91 6.29 11.74
N ILE A 104 -13.11 6.17 10.67
CA ILE A 104 -13.22 7.08 9.53
C ILE A 104 -14.58 6.91 8.84
N ALA A 105 -15.08 5.68 8.66
CA ALA A 105 -16.37 5.44 7.99
C ALA A 105 -17.58 6.00 8.76
N GLU A 106 -17.54 5.95 10.11
CA GLU A 106 -18.66 6.30 10.99
C GLU A 106 -18.63 7.75 11.51
N THR A 107 -17.48 8.43 11.47
CA THR A 107 -17.40 9.84 11.86
C THR A 107 -18.06 10.70 10.78
N GLU A 108 -18.77 11.78 11.12
CA GLU A 108 -19.31 12.72 10.13
C GLU A 108 -18.20 13.34 9.24
N PRO A 109 -18.47 13.73 7.99
CA PRO A 109 -17.46 14.31 7.08
C PRO A 109 -16.80 15.59 7.58
N ASP A 110 -17.53 16.40 8.34
CA ASP A 110 -17.06 17.63 9.01
C ASP A 110 -16.65 17.38 10.48
N GLY A 111 -16.77 16.13 10.95
CA GLY A 111 -16.39 15.74 12.29
C GLY A 111 -14.88 15.72 12.50
N THR A 112 -14.46 16.02 13.73
CA THR A 112 -13.05 15.95 14.12
C THR A 112 -12.62 14.49 14.23
N LEU A 113 -11.79 14.03 13.29
CA LEU A 113 -11.08 12.77 13.43
C LEU A 113 -9.95 12.90 14.46
N PRO A 114 -9.67 11.86 15.26
CA PRO A 114 -8.49 11.88 16.12
C PRO A 114 -7.22 12.07 15.28
N GLU A 115 -6.30 12.88 15.78
CA GLU A 115 -4.97 13.05 15.18
C GLU A 115 -4.31 11.67 15.01
N ALA A 116 -3.74 11.40 13.84
CA ALA A 116 -3.15 10.12 13.42
C ALA A 116 -4.10 8.96 12.99
N TYR A 117 -5.42 9.18 12.87
CA TYR A 117 -6.31 8.21 12.23
C TYR A 117 -6.28 8.33 10.71
N ASN A 118 -5.27 7.68 10.11
CA ASN A 118 -5.12 7.57 8.67
C ASN A 118 -5.25 6.11 8.18
N VAL A 119 -5.89 5.94 7.03
CA VAL A 119 -6.02 4.69 6.27
C VAL A 119 -5.62 4.95 4.83
N LEU A 120 -4.70 4.14 4.31
CA LEU A 120 -4.23 4.27 2.94
C LEU A 120 -5.22 3.60 1.98
N PRO A 121 -5.65 4.28 0.91
CA PRO A 121 -6.47 3.66 -0.13
C PRO A 121 -5.77 2.48 -0.82
N PRO A 122 -6.53 1.50 -1.34
CA PRO A 122 -6.01 0.20 -1.73
C PRO A 122 -5.05 0.22 -2.92
N LEU A 123 -5.10 1.21 -3.81
CA LEU A 123 -4.26 1.28 -5.02
C LEU A 123 -3.06 2.22 -4.88
N VAL A 124 -2.80 2.83 -3.71
CA VAL A 124 -1.73 3.84 -3.58
C VAL A 124 -0.35 3.27 -3.96
N LYS A 125 -0.01 2.05 -3.52
CA LYS A 125 1.27 1.41 -3.87
C LYS A 125 1.37 1.17 -5.38
N ASP A 126 0.30 0.66 -6.00
CA ASP A 126 0.26 0.39 -7.44
C ASP A 126 0.42 1.70 -8.25
N VAL A 127 -0.30 2.76 -7.86
CA VAL A 127 -0.17 4.11 -8.46
C VAL A 127 1.24 4.68 -8.25
N PHE A 128 1.85 4.49 -7.08
CA PHE A 128 3.20 4.97 -6.81
C PHE A 128 4.22 4.32 -7.75
N ILE A 129 4.17 2.99 -7.92
CA ILE A 129 5.04 2.25 -8.85
C ILE A 129 4.79 2.69 -10.30
N GLU A 130 3.52 2.88 -10.70
CA GLU A 130 3.15 3.42 -12.02
C GLU A 130 3.84 4.77 -12.29
N ILE A 131 3.81 5.68 -11.31
CA ILE A 131 4.44 7.01 -11.43
C ILE A 131 5.96 6.90 -11.53
N LEU A 132 6.59 6.05 -10.71
CA LEU A 132 8.05 5.86 -10.77
C LEU A 132 8.49 5.39 -12.16
N ARG A 133 7.75 4.43 -12.75
CA ARG A 133 8.00 3.93 -14.11
C ARG A 133 7.78 5.02 -15.16
N GLU A 134 6.67 5.75 -15.08
CA GLU A 134 6.34 6.84 -16.02
C GLU A 134 7.40 7.95 -16.00
N LYS A 135 7.93 8.27 -14.81
CA LYS A 135 8.94 9.33 -14.64
C LYS A 135 10.38 8.85 -14.81
N GLY A 136 10.61 7.55 -15.03
CA GLY A 136 11.95 6.99 -15.16
C GLY A 136 12.79 7.13 -13.88
N ILE A 137 12.15 7.12 -12.71
CA ILE A 137 12.85 7.14 -11.42
C ILE A 137 13.43 5.75 -11.16
N GLU A 138 14.71 5.67 -10.76
CA GLU A 138 15.33 4.38 -10.41
C GLU A 138 14.63 3.81 -9.16
N PHE A 139 14.13 2.57 -9.25
CA PHE A 139 13.51 1.91 -8.12
C PHE A 139 13.65 0.39 -8.16
N LYS A 140 13.43 -0.24 -7.01
CA LYS A 140 13.38 -1.68 -6.83
C LYS A 140 12.29 -2.07 -5.83
N VAL A 141 11.64 -3.20 -6.05
CA VAL A 141 10.75 -3.81 -5.04
C VAL A 141 11.43 -5.04 -4.44
N CYS A 142 11.55 -5.08 -3.11
CA CYS A 142 12.15 -6.21 -2.41
C CYS A 142 11.25 -7.45 -2.46
N LEU A 143 11.83 -8.64 -2.23
CA LEU A 143 11.06 -9.88 -2.05
C LEU A 143 10.48 -10.00 -0.63
N GLY A 144 11.13 -9.34 0.34
CA GLY A 144 10.70 -9.23 1.73
C GLY A 144 10.85 -7.80 2.24
N GLU A 145 11.43 -7.61 3.42
CA GLU A 145 11.65 -6.28 3.99
C GLU A 145 12.69 -5.47 3.20
N ALA A 146 12.44 -4.18 3.05
CA ALA A 146 13.32 -3.24 2.35
C ALA A 146 14.48 -2.77 3.21
N ASP A 147 14.35 -2.67 4.55
CA ASP A 147 15.41 -2.10 5.42
C ASP A 147 16.79 -2.69 5.12
N PRO A 148 16.97 -4.03 5.03
CA PRO A 148 18.27 -4.62 4.74
C PRO A 148 18.88 -4.13 3.42
N GLU A 149 18.06 -4.03 2.37
CA GLU A 149 18.50 -3.60 1.04
C GLU A 149 18.73 -2.09 1.00
N VAL A 150 17.90 -1.30 1.67
CA VAL A 150 18.08 0.16 1.83
C VAL A 150 19.43 0.47 2.46
N VAL A 151 19.77 -0.20 3.57
CA VAL A 151 21.06 0.00 4.25
C VAL A 151 22.22 -0.44 3.36
N SER A 152 22.09 -1.60 2.71
CA SER A 152 23.13 -2.14 1.82
C SER A 152 23.42 -1.19 0.66
N GLU A 153 22.38 -0.75 -0.06
CA GLU A 153 22.50 0.16 -1.20
C GLU A 153 23.02 1.54 -0.79
N ALA A 154 22.56 2.08 0.35
CA ALA A 154 23.04 3.35 0.87
C ALA A 154 24.54 3.31 1.19
N ASN A 155 25.00 2.23 1.82
CA ASN A 155 26.40 2.07 2.17
C ASN A 155 27.29 1.78 0.95
N GLN A 156 26.81 1.02 -0.02
CA GLN A 156 27.52 0.74 -1.26
C GLN A 156 27.64 1.99 -2.14
N LYS A 157 26.54 2.72 -2.35
CA LYS A 157 26.49 3.94 -3.16
C LYS A 157 26.95 5.18 -2.40
N GLN A 158 27.31 5.06 -1.12
CA GLN A 158 27.73 6.16 -0.26
C GLN A 158 26.71 7.32 -0.27
N CYS A 159 25.44 6.97 -0.05
CA CYS A 159 24.29 7.88 -0.05
C CYS A 159 23.61 7.90 1.34
N ALA A 160 22.96 9.01 1.66
CA ALA A 160 22.10 9.08 2.85
C ALA A 160 20.80 8.28 2.60
N VAL A 161 20.14 7.88 3.69
CA VAL A 161 18.82 7.25 3.64
C VAL A 161 17.74 8.26 4.00
N LEU A 162 16.65 8.33 3.23
CA LEU A 162 15.43 9.06 3.56
C LEU A 162 14.32 8.07 3.94
N SER A 163 13.82 8.14 5.18
CA SER A 163 12.72 7.31 5.68
C SER A 163 12.04 7.98 6.89
N ILE A 164 10.92 7.41 7.34
CA ILE A 164 10.32 7.68 8.67
C ILE A 164 10.57 6.52 9.64
N ASP A 165 11.04 5.37 9.14
CA ASP A 165 11.33 4.22 9.96
C ASP A 165 12.48 4.54 10.91
N LYS A 166 12.27 4.15 12.16
CA LYS A 166 13.16 4.48 13.26
C LYS A 166 14.26 3.44 13.44
N ASP A 167 14.15 2.28 12.80
CA ASP A 167 15.24 1.30 12.76
C ASP A 167 16.49 1.91 12.11
N PHE A 168 16.34 2.92 11.23
CA PHE A 168 17.45 3.68 10.64
C PHE A 168 18.24 4.55 11.64
N TYR A 169 17.73 4.81 12.85
CA TYR A 169 18.54 5.38 13.93
C TYR A 169 19.54 4.37 14.52
N ILE A 170 19.30 3.07 14.34
CA ILE A 170 20.11 1.97 14.84
C ILE A 170 21.05 1.41 13.77
N PHE A 171 20.57 1.27 12.53
CA PHE A 171 21.38 0.80 11.41
C PHE A 171 22.65 1.65 11.23
N ASP A 172 23.72 0.98 10.78
CA ASP A 172 24.97 1.67 10.47
C ASP A 172 24.93 2.21 9.04
N VAL A 173 24.29 3.37 8.85
CA VAL A 173 24.22 4.07 7.56
C VAL A 173 25.36 5.09 7.46
N HIS A 174 26.31 4.86 6.56
CA HIS A 174 27.58 5.58 6.49
C HIS A 174 27.44 7.09 6.28
N LYS A 175 26.49 7.52 5.42
CA LYS A 175 26.23 8.95 5.17
C LYS A 175 25.13 9.54 6.04
N GLY A 176 24.54 8.73 6.92
CA GLY A 176 23.50 9.17 7.83
C GLY A 176 22.08 9.00 7.30
N PHE A 177 21.15 9.35 8.17
CA PHE A 177 19.72 9.15 8.05
C PHE A 177 19.01 10.51 8.08
N LEU A 178 18.19 10.78 7.07
CA LEU A 178 17.29 11.91 6.96
C LEU A 178 15.89 11.43 7.32
N ASN A 179 15.31 12.00 8.37
CA ASN A 179 13.92 11.70 8.72
C ASN A 179 12.98 12.51 7.80
N LEU A 180 11.99 11.86 7.19
CA LEU A 180 11.00 12.50 6.31
C LEU A 180 10.28 13.69 6.98
N ASP A 181 10.01 13.63 8.28
CA ASP A 181 9.34 14.72 9.02
C ASP A 181 10.17 16.02 9.03
N ASN A 182 11.49 15.88 8.88
CA ASN A 182 12.45 16.98 8.88
C ASN A 182 12.99 17.27 7.46
N PHE A 183 12.47 16.63 6.42
CA PHE A 183 12.93 16.83 5.03
C PHE A 183 11.97 17.81 4.33
N GLU A 184 12.29 19.10 4.40
CA GLU A 184 11.37 20.19 4.06
C GLU A 184 11.35 20.49 2.56
N TRP A 185 11.08 19.47 1.73
CA TRP A 185 11.10 19.57 0.27
C TRP A 185 10.16 20.63 -0.31
N LYS A 186 9.06 20.95 0.39
CA LYS A 186 8.14 22.04 -0.01
C LYS A 186 8.69 23.45 0.24
N LYS A 187 9.78 23.57 1.02
CA LYS A 187 10.49 24.81 1.33
C LYS A 187 11.86 24.85 0.67
N GLU A 188 11.98 24.18 -0.47
CA GLU A 188 13.15 24.29 -1.33
C GLU A 188 13.39 25.77 -1.68
N GLU A 189 14.64 26.19 -1.57
CA GLU A 189 15.09 27.53 -1.91
C GLU A 189 16.50 27.43 -2.54
N ASP A 190 16.69 28.08 -3.70
CA ASP A 190 17.94 28.11 -4.45
C ASP A 190 18.53 26.74 -4.80
N GLY A 191 17.67 25.77 -5.16
CA GLY A 191 18.05 24.40 -5.51
C GLY A 191 18.47 23.57 -4.29
N LYS A 192 17.99 23.91 -3.10
CA LYS A 192 18.41 23.28 -1.84
C LYS A 192 17.23 22.96 -0.95
N ILE A 193 17.19 21.71 -0.48
CA ILE A 193 16.16 21.25 0.46
C ILE A 193 16.69 21.34 1.89
N PRO A 194 16.07 22.15 2.77
CA PRO A 194 16.39 22.15 4.19
C PRO A 194 16.07 20.79 4.80
N ALA A 195 17.03 20.22 5.54
CA ALA A 195 16.82 18.97 6.24
C ALA A 195 17.64 18.81 7.52
N ARG A 196 17.35 17.76 8.29
CA ARG A 196 18.13 17.34 9.46
C ARG A 196 18.67 15.94 9.29
N ILE A 197 19.99 15.79 9.38
CA ILE A 197 20.69 14.51 9.24
C ILE A 197 21.16 13.98 10.58
N TYR A 198 20.83 12.72 10.84
CA TYR A 198 21.31 11.94 11.96
C TYR A 198 22.47 11.04 11.53
N THR A 199 23.47 10.88 12.39
CA THR A 199 24.53 9.89 12.22
C THR A 199 24.73 9.12 13.51
N ARG A 200 24.78 7.79 13.42
CA ARG A 200 25.03 6.91 14.57
C ARG A 200 26.33 7.24 15.30
N SER A 201 27.36 7.67 14.59
CA SER A 201 28.65 8.09 15.19
C SER A 201 28.47 9.20 16.23
N LYS A 202 27.73 10.27 15.90
CA LYS A 202 27.44 11.37 16.84
C LYS A 202 26.65 10.92 18.06
N PHE A 203 25.69 10.01 17.86
CA PHE A 203 24.93 9.43 18.96
C PHE A 203 25.85 8.63 19.90
N CYS A 204 26.67 7.74 19.33
CA CYS A 204 27.64 6.96 20.08
C CYS A 204 28.66 7.84 20.81
N GLU A 205 29.15 8.90 20.19
CA GLU A 205 30.07 9.88 20.80
C GLU A 205 29.42 10.57 22.01
N HIS A 206 28.19 11.06 21.86
CA HIS A 206 27.47 11.73 22.94
C HIS A 206 27.30 10.84 24.18
N PHE A 207 26.89 9.58 23.98
CA PHE A 207 26.65 8.62 25.06
C PHE A 207 27.90 7.83 25.47
N LYS A 208 29.07 8.11 24.86
CA LYS A 208 30.31 7.31 25.03
C LYS A 208 30.07 5.81 24.84
N LEU A 209 29.17 5.48 23.91
CA LEU A 209 28.77 4.11 23.62
C LEU A 209 29.64 3.55 22.50
N ASP A 210 30.26 2.39 22.72
CA ASP A 210 30.93 1.67 21.64
C ASP A 210 29.91 1.37 20.52
N PRO A 211 30.17 1.77 19.26
CA PRO A 211 29.24 1.54 18.17
C PRO A 211 28.79 0.09 18.06
N ALA A 212 29.63 -0.91 18.35
CA ALA A 212 29.26 -2.32 18.30
C ALA A 212 28.06 -2.68 19.20
N LEU A 213 27.77 -1.87 20.22
CA LEU A 213 26.68 -2.09 21.18
C LEU A 213 25.34 -1.48 20.76
N MET A 214 25.26 -0.68 19.69
CA MET A 214 23.98 -0.10 19.22
C MET A 214 22.90 -1.15 18.94
N PRO A 215 23.19 -2.31 18.30
CA PRO A 215 22.23 -3.40 18.17
C PRO A 215 21.77 -4.00 19.50
N VAL A 216 22.65 -4.04 20.52
CA VAL A 216 22.30 -4.53 21.87
C VAL A 216 21.39 -3.52 22.55
N PHE A 217 21.71 -2.23 22.47
CA PHE A 217 20.84 -1.16 22.95
C PHE A 217 19.45 -1.28 22.33
N ALA A 218 19.34 -1.43 21.01
CA ALA A 218 18.04 -1.57 20.34
C ALA A 218 17.26 -2.81 20.81
N SER A 219 17.92 -3.95 21.03
CA SER A 219 17.26 -5.19 21.44
C SER A 219 16.72 -5.13 22.88
N ILE A 220 17.46 -4.51 23.81
CA ILE A 220 17.00 -4.35 25.19
C ILE A 220 16.02 -3.18 25.35
N ALA A 221 16.25 -2.08 24.63
CA ALA A 221 15.42 -0.90 24.65
C ALA A 221 14.01 -1.25 24.21
N GLY A 222 13.84 -2.05 23.15
CA GLY A 222 12.53 -2.41 22.63
C GLY A 222 12.43 -2.12 21.15
N ASN A 223 12.40 -3.17 20.33
CA ASN A 223 12.13 -3.12 18.90
C ASN A 223 10.99 -4.09 18.55
N ASP A 224 10.75 -4.33 17.26
CA ASP A 224 9.67 -5.21 16.78
C ASP A 224 9.82 -6.69 17.22
N TYR A 225 11.00 -7.10 17.70
CA TYR A 225 11.32 -8.49 18.04
C TYR A 225 11.52 -8.72 19.53
N SER A 226 12.15 -7.78 20.23
CA SER A 226 12.53 -7.95 21.64
C SER A 226 12.38 -6.68 22.45
N ARG A 227 12.10 -6.84 23.75
CA ARG A 227 12.11 -5.77 24.74
C ARG A 227 12.50 -6.36 26.10
N LEU A 228 13.48 -5.76 26.78
CA LEU A 228 13.89 -6.22 28.10
C LEU A 228 12.99 -5.67 29.20
N GLU A 229 12.25 -6.53 29.89
CA GLU A 229 11.56 -6.14 31.11
C GLU A 229 12.57 -5.90 32.24
N ASP A 230 12.67 -4.65 32.69
CA ASP A 230 13.67 -4.19 33.65
C ASP A 230 13.07 -3.70 34.98
N ASN A 231 11.73 -3.65 35.11
CA ASN A 231 11.01 -3.16 36.29
C ASN A 231 11.54 -1.80 36.81
N GLY A 232 12.00 -0.95 35.89
CA GLY A 232 12.55 0.37 36.19
C GLY A 232 13.98 0.38 36.72
N ALA A 233 14.73 -0.73 36.64
CA ALA A 233 16.13 -0.78 37.02
C ALA A 233 16.95 0.28 36.27
N PHE A 234 16.89 0.29 34.93
CA PHE A 234 17.66 1.26 34.14
C PHE A 234 17.18 2.71 34.37
N ALA A 235 15.87 2.92 34.50
CA ALA A 235 15.34 4.26 34.76
C ALA A 235 15.84 4.89 36.08
N LYS A 236 16.22 4.09 37.08
CA LYS A 236 16.80 4.57 38.35
C LYS A 236 18.26 5.00 38.22
N GLU A 237 18.97 4.50 37.21
CA GLU A 237 20.38 4.84 36.96
C GLU A 237 20.54 6.09 36.07
N SER A 238 19.44 6.56 35.49
CA SER A 238 19.42 7.73 34.63
C SER A 238 19.65 9.02 35.40
N SER A 239 20.43 9.92 34.79
CA SER A 239 20.59 11.29 35.25
C SER A 239 19.65 12.27 34.54
N SER A 240 18.85 11.78 33.58
CA SER A 240 17.97 12.60 32.74
C SER A 240 16.73 13.10 33.51
N PRO A 241 16.44 14.42 33.50
CA PRO A 241 15.17 14.95 34.02
C PRO A 241 14.04 14.73 32.99
N GLY A 242 13.65 13.47 32.80
CA GLY A 242 12.69 13.06 31.77
C GLY A 242 11.54 12.20 32.29
N GLU A 243 10.57 11.96 31.40
CA GLU A 243 9.56 10.92 31.59
C GLU A 243 10.23 9.53 31.67
N TYR A 244 9.56 8.57 32.32
CA TYR A 244 10.11 7.23 32.59
C TYR A 244 10.77 6.57 31.38
N SER A 245 10.14 6.65 30.20
CA SER A 245 10.69 6.04 28.99
C SER A 245 12.02 6.65 28.54
N ILE A 246 12.20 7.98 28.64
CA ILE A 246 13.46 8.65 28.31
C ILE A 246 14.52 8.29 29.37
N LYS A 247 14.15 8.29 30.65
CA LYS A 247 15.02 7.82 31.73
C LYS A 247 15.48 6.38 31.52
N ARG A 248 14.59 5.49 31.09
CA ARG A 248 14.93 4.09 30.81
C ARG A 248 15.97 4.00 29.69
N LEU A 249 15.78 4.72 28.58
CA LEU A 249 16.74 4.73 27.47
C LEU A 249 18.10 5.33 27.89
N ASP A 250 18.09 6.47 28.56
CA ASP A 250 19.29 7.13 29.08
C ASP A 250 20.06 6.23 30.06
N GLY A 251 19.35 5.59 31.00
CA GLY A 251 19.94 4.64 31.93
C GLY A 251 20.54 3.42 31.26
N MET A 252 19.89 2.88 30.22
CA MET A 252 20.46 1.80 29.41
C MET A 252 21.75 2.21 28.70
N LEU A 253 21.79 3.41 28.11
CA LEU A 253 22.97 3.95 27.46
C LEU A 253 24.10 4.18 28.47
N GLY A 254 23.76 4.75 29.63
CA GLY A 254 24.68 4.95 30.75
C GLY A 254 25.25 3.63 31.29
N PHE A 255 24.44 2.59 31.41
CA PHE A 255 24.87 1.25 31.79
C PHE A 255 25.83 0.66 30.73
N LEU A 256 25.40 0.62 29.46
CA LEU A 256 26.17 0.02 28.37
C LEU A 256 27.51 0.74 28.14
N SER A 257 27.58 2.06 28.37
CA SER A 257 28.82 2.83 28.27
C SER A 257 29.91 2.43 29.28
N LYS A 258 29.53 1.73 30.36
CA LYS A 258 30.43 1.31 31.45
C LYS A 258 30.84 -0.17 31.37
N VAL A 259 30.26 -0.93 30.45
CA VAL A 259 30.61 -2.35 30.26
C VAL A 259 32.07 -2.44 29.82
N ASN A 260 32.85 -3.34 30.43
CA ASN A 260 34.24 -3.55 30.05
C ASN A 260 34.31 -4.33 28.73
N LEU A 261 34.89 -3.71 27.69
CA LEU A 261 34.99 -4.27 26.35
C LEU A 261 36.43 -4.56 25.92
N ASP A 262 37.40 -4.42 26.84
CA ASP A 262 38.83 -4.53 26.54
C ASP A 262 39.19 -5.93 26.01
N GLY A 263 39.93 -5.97 24.91
CA GLY A 263 40.38 -7.21 24.28
C GLY A 263 39.31 -8.00 23.52
N LEU A 264 38.06 -7.50 23.44
CA LEU A 264 36.95 -8.17 22.75
C LEU A 264 36.78 -7.67 21.30
N ASN A 265 36.47 -8.58 20.38
CA ASN A 265 36.01 -8.20 19.04
C ASN A 265 34.52 -7.78 19.04
N ASN A 266 34.03 -7.18 17.95
CA ASN A 266 32.65 -6.67 17.89
C ASN A 266 31.55 -7.71 18.18
N SER A 267 31.77 -9.00 17.86
CA SER A 267 30.82 -10.06 18.19
C SER A 267 30.81 -10.35 19.69
N GLN A 268 32.00 -10.51 20.27
CA GLN A 268 32.18 -10.75 21.70
C GLN A 268 31.67 -9.58 22.54
N LYS A 269 31.90 -8.33 22.10
CA LYS A 269 31.37 -7.12 22.75
C LYS A 269 29.85 -7.18 22.89
N ARG A 270 29.14 -7.58 21.82
CA ARG A 270 27.68 -7.66 21.83
C ARG A 270 27.17 -8.76 22.75
N GLU A 271 27.77 -9.95 22.69
CA GLU A 271 27.40 -11.08 23.54
C GLU A 271 27.64 -10.78 25.02
N HIS A 272 28.79 -10.18 25.34
CA HIS A 272 29.14 -9.79 26.70
C HIS A 272 28.19 -8.72 27.24
N ALA A 273 27.99 -7.62 26.49
CA ALA A 273 27.12 -6.53 26.91
C ALA A 273 25.65 -6.97 27.08
N LEU A 274 25.15 -7.86 26.21
CA LEU A 274 23.81 -8.44 26.36
C LEU A 274 23.72 -9.27 27.65
N SER A 275 24.73 -10.11 27.92
CA SER A 275 24.79 -10.92 29.14
C SER A 275 24.80 -10.06 30.39
N GLU A 276 25.61 -9.00 30.43
CA GLU A 276 25.67 -8.04 31.53
C GLU A 276 24.33 -7.34 31.75
N ALA A 277 23.67 -6.86 30.68
CA ALA A 277 22.38 -6.19 30.77
C ALA A 277 21.27 -7.12 31.30
N LEU A 278 21.28 -8.39 30.90
CA LEU A 278 20.32 -9.40 31.38
C LEU A 278 20.56 -9.76 32.84
N ASN A 279 21.82 -9.97 33.23
CA ASN A 279 22.22 -10.23 34.61
C ASN A 279 21.82 -9.09 35.54
N HIS A 280 22.01 -7.84 35.08
CA HIS A 280 21.66 -6.64 35.84
C HIS A 280 20.18 -6.60 36.26
N VAL A 281 19.27 -7.13 35.43
CA VAL A 281 17.83 -7.17 35.72
C VAL A 281 17.33 -8.56 36.16
N GLY A 282 18.23 -9.51 36.39
CA GLY A 282 17.91 -10.88 36.81
C GLY A 282 17.13 -11.70 35.76
N LYS A 283 17.30 -11.40 34.46
CA LYS A 283 16.67 -12.13 33.36
C LYS A 283 17.67 -13.09 32.72
N LYS A 284 17.19 -14.22 32.19
CA LYS A 284 18.02 -15.17 31.44
C LYS A 284 18.06 -14.81 29.97
N GLU A 285 19.16 -15.16 29.32
CA GLU A 285 19.30 -15.00 27.87
C GLU A 285 18.27 -15.85 27.12
N ASN A 286 17.66 -15.23 26.10
CA ASN A 286 16.77 -15.88 25.16
C ASN A 286 17.26 -15.60 23.73
N GLN A 287 17.08 -16.57 22.83
CA GLN A 287 17.40 -16.49 21.41
C GLN A 287 16.76 -15.27 20.72
N THR A 288 15.62 -14.78 21.20
CA THR A 288 14.94 -13.58 20.70
C THR A 288 15.86 -12.36 20.65
N PHE A 289 16.66 -12.09 21.69
CA PHE A 289 17.58 -10.95 21.69
C PHE A 289 18.72 -11.12 20.68
N LYS A 290 19.23 -12.35 20.51
CA LYS A 290 20.27 -12.65 19.51
C LYS A 290 19.76 -12.44 18.09
N LEU A 291 18.54 -12.87 17.79
CA LEU A 291 17.88 -12.65 16.50
C LEU A 291 17.65 -11.15 16.25
N ALA A 292 17.15 -10.42 17.24
CA ALA A 292 16.96 -8.97 17.16
C ALA A 292 18.28 -8.22 16.88
N ILE A 293 19.38 -8.62 17.54
CA ILE A 293 20.72 -8.07 17.27
C ILE A 293 21.18 -8.41 15.85
N LYS A 294 20.96 -9.64 15.39
CA LYS A 294 21.39 -10.10 14.06
C LYS A 294 20.82 -9.23 12.95
N LYS A 295 19.55 -8.77 13.06
CA LYS A 295 18.89 -7.87 12.08
C LYS A 295 19.74 -6.65 11.73
N TYR A 296 20.35 -6.01 12.74
CA TYR A 296 21.13 -4.79 12.55
C TYR A 296 22.59 -5.03 12.18
N VAL A 297 23.15 -6.20 12.51
CA VAL A 297 24.57 -6.52 12.29
C VAL A 297 24.80 -7.12 10.91
N LYS A 298 23.90 -8.01 10.48
CA LYS A 298 23.91 -8.64 9.16
C LYS A 298 22.51 -8.53 8.58
N PRO A 299 22.14 -7.36 8.03
CA PRO A 299 20.91 -7.21 7.29
C PRO A 299 20.92 -8.20 6.11
N GLU A 300 20.16 -9.29 6.22
CA GLU A 300 20.09 -10.35 5.21
C GLU A 300 18.94 -10.04 4.25
N LYS A 301 19.23 -10.07 2.94
CA LYS A 301 18.21 -9.98 1.90
C LYS A 301 17.28 -11.19 2.00
N THR A 302 15.98 -10.96 1.90
CA THR A 302 14.99 -12.06 1.89
C THR A 302 15.15 -12.89 0.61
N SER A 303 15.22 -14.21 0.77
CA SER A 303 15.16 -15.16 -0.35
C SER A 303 13.73 -15.66 -0.55
N SER A 304 13.38 -15.98 -1.79
CA SER A 304 12.06 -16.51 -2.16
C SER A 304 12.20 -17.88 -2.82
N LYS A 305 11.18 -18.73 -2.67
CA LYS A 305 11.05 -20.02 -3.37
C LYS A 305 10.55 -19.84 -4.81
N LEU A 306 10.24 -18.62 -5.21
CA LEU A 306 9.79 -18.29 -6.55
C LEU A 306 10.90 -18.54 -7.60
N PRO A 307 10.52 -18.89 -8.85
CA PRO A 307 11.47 -18.98 -9.94
C PRO A 307 12.19 -17.63 -10.19
N PRO A 308 13.45 -17.64 -10.65
CA PRO A 308 14.25 -16.41 -10.85
C PRO A 308 13.57 -15.34 -11.71
N TRP A 309 12.91 -15.73 -12.80
CA TRP A 309 12.19 -14.81 -13.68
C TRP A 309 11.00 -14.11 -12.98
N VAL A 310 10.36 -14.78 -12.00
CA VAL A 310 9.28 -14.19 -11.20
C VAL A 310 9.87 -13.18 -10.23
N CYS A 311 10.96 -13.54 -9.55
CA CYS A 311 11.68 -12.64 -8.66
C CYS A 311 12.11 -11.37 -9.39
N GLU A 312 12.67 -11.51 -10.59
CA GLU A 312 13.10 -10.38 -11.42
C GLU A 312 11.94 -9.46 -11.80
N LYS A 313 10.78 -10.02 -12.17
CA LYS A 313 9.57 -9.22 -12.45
C LYS A 313 9.04 -8.50 -11.20
N VAL A 314 9.09 -9.14 -10.04
CA VAL A 314 8.73 -8.49 -8.77
C VAL A 314 9.70 -7.34 -8.51
N GLU A 315 11.01 -7.58 -8.61
CA GLU A 315 12.04 -6.57 -8.35
C GLU A 315 11.93 -5.34 -9.27
N ARG A 316 11.51 -5.54 -10.52
CA ARG A 316 11.22 -4.45 -11.48
C ARG A 316 9.86 -3.77 -11.29
N GLY A 317 9.03 -4.21 -10.34
CA GLY A 317 7.68 -3.70 -10.14
C GLY A 317 6.71 -4.03 -11.28
N GLU A 318 7.00 -5.07 -12.08
CA GLU A 318 6.14 -5.59 -13.15
C GLU A 318 5.15 -6.65 -12.63
N LEU A 319 5.36 -7.14 -11.42
CA LEU A 319 4.54 -8.15 -10.79
C LEU A 319 4.34 -7.83 -9.30
N THR A 320 3.08 -7.93 -8.85
CA THR A 320 2.70 -7.73 -7.45
C THR A 320 3.50 -8.61 -6.48
N THR A 321 3.81 -8.06 -5.30
CA THR A 321 4.45 -8.79 -4.20
C THR A 321 3.51 -9.84 -3.57
N PHE A 322 2.26 -9.93 -4.01
CA PHE A 322 1.32 -10.96 -3.56
C PHE A 322 1.81 -12.37 -3.89
N VAL A 323 2.65 -12.53 -4.93
CA VAL A 323 3.19 -13.84 -5.30
C VAL A 323 4.09 -14.42 -4.20
N THR A 324 4.87 -13.60 -3.49
CA THR A 324 5.69 -14.07 -2.35
C THR A 324 4.78 -14.46 -1.18
N SER A 325 3.74 -13.66 -0.90
CA SER A 325 2.75 -13.97 0.15
C SER A 325 2.07 -15.32 -0.03
N VAL A 326 1.70 -15.63 -1.27
CA VAL A 326 1.00 -16.87 -1.61
C VAL A 326 1.98 -18.06 -1.65
N VAL A 327 3.14 -17.93 -2.30
CA VAL A 327 4.05 -19.06 -2.54
C VAL A 327 4.93 -19.35 -1.32
N ASP A 328 5.51 -18.32 -0.72
CA ASP A 328 6.47 -18.52 0.38
C ASP A 328 5.75 -18.75 1.71
N TRP A 329 4.63 -18.06 1.95
CA TRP A 329 3.98 -18.01 3.27
C TRP A 329 2.61 -18.67 3.33
N LYS A 330 1.95 -18.91 2.18
CA LYS A 330 0.59 -19.47 2.10
C LYS A 330 -0.46 -18.69 2.89
N THR A 331 -0.25 -17.38 3.04
CA THR A 331 -1.12 -16.47 3.79
C THR A 331 -1.33 -15.17 3.04
N MET A 332 -2.50 -14.57 3.20
CA MET A 332 -2.85 -13.28 2.60
C MET A 332 -3.51 -12.37 3.63
N MET A 333 -2.98 -11.16 3.81
CA MET A 333 -3.55 -10.15 4.72
C MET A 333 -4.39 -9.15 3.92
N LEU A 334 -5.71 -9.17 4.13
CA LEU A 334 -6.64 -8.25 3.48
C LEU A 334 -6.76 -6.99 4.33
N THR A 335 -6.11 -5.91 3.87
CA THR A 335 -6.11 -4.63 4.59
C THR A 335 -7.52 -4.03 4.64
N PRO A 336 -8.08 -3.75 5.83
CA PRO A 336 -9.39 -3.12 5.97
C PRO A 336 -9.50 -1.80 5.21
N LEU A 337 -10.65 -1.58 4.58
CA LEU A 337 -10.96 -0.39 3.78
C LEU A 337 -11.95 0.50 4.55
N VAL A 338 -12.01 1.79 4.20
CA VAL A 338 -13.07 2.68 4.68
C VAL A 338 -14.33 2.38 3.85
N GLU A 339 -15.24 1.62 4.44
CA GLU A 339 -16.41 1.04 3.78
C GLU A 339 -17.60 0.93 4.76
N ASP A 340 -18.75 0.47 4.30
CA ASP A 340 -19.90 0.17 5.17
C ASP A 340 -19.67 -1.10 6.01
N PHE A 341 -19.49 -0.93 7.32
CA PHE A 341 -19.24 -2.01 8.27
C PHE A 341 -20.49 -2.85 8.59
N SER A 342 -21.69 -2.39 8.23
CA SER A 342 -22.91 -3.21 8.34
C SER A 342 -22.97 -4.34 7.30
N GLN A 343 -22.14 -4.25 6.25
CA GLN A 343 -22.05 -5.22 5.17
C GLN A 343 -20.83 -6.14 5.32
N HIS A 344 -20.84 -7.28 4.63
CA HIS A 344 -19.67 -8.15 4.50
C HIS A 344 -18.49 -7.41 3.87
N SER A 345 -17.27 -7.88 4.11
CA SER A 345 -16.04 -7.29 3.54
C SER A 345 -16.14 -7.04 2.03
N SER A 346 -15.72 -5.85 1.58
CA SER A 346 -15.63 -5.51 0.15
C SER A 346 -14.77 -6.49 -0.65
N TYR A 347 -13.81 -7.16 -0.01
CA TYR A 347 -13.01 -8.21 -0.64
C TYR A 347 -13.85 -9.42 -1.09
N THR A 348 -15.08 -9.59 -0.58
CA THR A 348 -15.99 -10.65 -1.05
C THR A 348 -16.27 -10.53 -2.55
N ALA A 349 -16.37 -9.30 -3.08
CA ALA A 349 -16.63 -9.07 -4.51
C ALA A 349 -15.51 -9.64 -5.41
N ALA A 350 -14.26 -9.64 -4.93
CA ALA A 350 -13.10 -10.12 -5.65
C ALA A 350 -12.68 -11.56 -5.28
N TYR A 351 -13.51 -12.29 -4.53
CA TYR A 351 -13.18 -13.63 -4.01
C TYR A 351 -12.74 -14.59 -5.12
N ARG A 352 -13.53 -14.70 -6.20
CA ARG A 352 -13.23 -15.57 -7.34
C ARG A 352 -11.88 -15.27 -7.98
N ILE A 353 -11.54 -13.98 -8.14
CA ILE A 353 -10.28 -13.56 -8.75
C ILE A 353 -9.09 -14.06 -7.91
N ARG A 354 -9.21 -13.98 -6.58
CA ARG A 354 -8.19 -14.52 -5.66
C ARG A 354 -8.07 -16.04 -5.73
N GLN A 355 -9.20 -16.76 -5.83
CA GLN A 355 -9.17 -18.22 -6.00
C GLN A 355 -8.40 -18.65 -7.26
N TYR A 356 -8.59 -17.95 -8.38
CA TYR A 356 -7.80 -18.17 -9.60
C TYR A 356 -6.34 -17.80 -9.41
N PHE A 357 -6.05 -16.66 -8.77
CA PHE A 357 -4.69 -16.24 -8.45
C PHE A 357 -3.93 -17.31 -7.65
N TYR A 358 -4.57 -17.90 -6.63
CA TYR A 358 -3.98 -18.98 -5.84
C TYR A 358 -3.83 -20.28 -6.64
N GLY A 359 -4.80 -20.61 -7.49
CA GLY A 359 -4.75 -21.79 -8.36
C GLY A 359 -3.59 -21.77 -9.35
N LEU A 360 -3.28 -20.59 -9.88
CA LEU A 360 -2.14 -20.39 -10.79
C LEU A 360 -0.77 -20.52 -10.10
N LEU A 361 -0.70 -20.20 -8.81
CA LEU A 361 0.56 -20.17 -8.04
C LEU A 361 0.85 -21.47 -7.30
N THR A 362 -0.10 -21.99 -6.53
CA THR A 362 0.14 -23.14 -5.63
C THR A 362 -0.84 -24.29 -5.87
N GLY A 363 -2.04 -24.02 -6.40
CA GLY A 363 -3.11 -25.02 -6.54
C GLY A 363 -3.63 -25.56 -5.20
N GLY A 364 -3.21 -24.99 -4.07
CA GLY A 364 -3.63 -25.37 -2.73
C GLY A 364 -4.57 -24.35 -2.10
N GLU A 365 -4.87 -24.55 -0.82
CA GLU A 365 -5.61 -23.58 -0.01
C GLU A 365 -4.68 -22.51 0.56
N ILE A 366 -5.16 -21.27 0.62
CA ILE A 366 -4.46 -20.13 1.21
C ILE A 366 -5.25 -19.63 2.42
N THR A 367 -4.54 -19.28 3.49
CA THR A 367 -5.18 -18.63 4.65
C THR A 367 -5.30 -17.13 4.40
N GLU A 368 -6.52 -16.62 4.29
CA GLU A 368 -6.79 -15.17 4.24
C GLU A 368 -7.14 -14.65 5.63
N TYR A 369 -6.51 -13.55 6.05
CA TYR A 369 -6.92 -12.78 7.21
C TYR A 369 -7.67 -11.55 6.74
N GLY A 370 -8.95 -11.44 7.08
CA GLY A 370 -9.81 -10.35 6.67
C GLY A 370 -10.80 -9.98 7.75
N ARG A 371 -11.56 -8.91 7.52
CA ARG A 371 -12.61 -8.51 8.47
C ARG A 371 -13.82 -9.45 8.41
N ASP A 372 -14.33 -9.80 9.58
CA ASP A 372 -15.66 -10.33 9.82
C ASP A 372 -16.42 -9.38 10.72
N GLY A 373 -17.27 -8.53 10.14
CA GLY A 373 -17.83 -7.38 10.87
C GLY A 373 -16.71 -6.51 11.46
N GLU A 374 -16.59 -6.52 12.79
CA GLU A 374 -15.64 -5.71 13.56
C GLU A 374 -14.40 -6.46 14.05
N GLU A 375 -14.25 -7.73 13.67
CA GLU A 375 -13.11 -8.55 14.05
C GLU A 375 -12.25 -8.93 12.84
N ILE A 376 -10.99 -9.27 13.10
CA ILE A 376 -10.13 -9.93 12.10
C ILE A 376 -10.20 -11.43 12.34
N LYS A 377 -10.58 -12.18 11.32
CA LYS A 377 -10.61 -13.64 11.33
C LYS A 377 -9.80 -14.20 10.16
N ASP A 378 -9.36 -15.44 10.30
CA ASP A 378 -8.74 -16.21 9.24
C ASP A 378 -9.72 -17.16 8.57
N TYR A 379 -9.54 -17.34 7.26
CA TYR A 379 -10.38 -18.19 6.42
C TYR A 379 -9.51 -19.01 5.48
N ARG A 380 -9.89 -20.25 5.23
CA ARG A 380 -9.28 -21.07 4.18
C ARG A 380 -9.99 -20.79 2.86
N VAL A 381 -9.21 -20.33 1.87
CA VAL A 381 -9.72 -20.04 0.53
C VAL A 381 -9.23 -21.12 -0.42
N PRO A 382 -10.13 -21.95 -0.98
CA PRO A 382 -9.77 -22.95 -1.96
C PRO A 382 -9.42 -22.27 -3.29
N SER A 383 -8.46 -22.83 -3.98
CA SER A 383 -8.06 -22.37 -5.30
C SER A 383 -8.98 -22.91 -6.40
N ILE A 384 -9.09 -22.15 -7.50
CA ILE A 384 -9.71 -22.60 -8.74
C ILE A 384 -8.59 -22.79 -9.77
N LEU A 385 -8.49 -23.99 -10.33
CA LEU A 385 -7.57 -24.25 -11.44
C LEU A 385 -8.21 -23.82 -12.76
N PRO A 386 -7.43 -23.27 -13.71
CA PRO A 386 -7.93 -23.00 -15.06
C PRO A 386 -8.43 -24.27 -15.75
N SER A 387 -9.34 -24.10 -16.71
CA SER A 387 -9.98 -25.19 -17.43
C SER A 387 -9.05 -26.07 -18.28
N SER A 388 -7.86 -25.60 -18.67
CA SER A 388 -6.88 -26.36 -19.48
C SER A 388 -5.68 -26.85 -18.68
N ASP A 389 -5.24 -28.09 -18.93
CA ASP A 389 -4.05 -28.70 -18.33
C ASP A 389 -2.75 -27.95 -18.66
N GLU A 390 -2.67 -27.31 -19.83
CA GLU A 390 -1.51 -26.49 -20.24
C GLU A 390 -1.36 -25.21 -19.39
N GLN A 391 -2.43 -24.80 -18.70
CA GLN A 391 -2.50 -23.57 -17.91
C GLN A 391 -2.25 -23.82 -16.41
N LYS A 392 -1.90 -25.05 -16.02
CA LYS A 392 -1.63 -25.43 -14.63
C LYS A 392 -0.21 -25.07 -14.20
N GLN A 393 -0.09 -24.48 -13.01
CA GLN A 393 1.12 -24.29 -12.22
C GLN A 393 2.32 -23.63 -12.93
N LEU A 394 2.40 -22.29 -12.84
CA LEU A 394 3.60 -21.46 -13.06
C LEU A 394 4.42 -21.67 -14.36
N LYS A 395 3.98 -22.52 -15.31
CA LYS A 395 4.46 -22.58 -16.70
C LYS A 395 3.79 -21.51 -17.57
N LEU A 396 3.35 -20.41 -16.96
CA LEU A 396 2.64 -19.31 -17.61
C LEU A 396 3.46 -18.66 -18.74
N GLN A 397 4.79 -18.73 -18.65
CA GLN A 397 5.71 -18.29 -19.70
C GLN A 397 5.57 -19.09 -21.00
N CYS A 398 5.16 -20.36 -20.90
CA CYS A 398 4.96 -21.24 -22.05
C CYS A 398 3.61 -20.99 -22.74
N LEU A 399 2.72 -20.20 -22.13
CA LEU A 399 1.43 -19.87 -22.70
C LEU A 399 1.57 -18.72 -23.71
N ASN A 400 1.04 -18.93 -24.92
CA ASN A 400 0.86 -17.85 -25.87
C ASN A 400 -0.10 -16.78 -25.31
N GLU A 401 -0.09 -15.58 -25.90
CA GLU A 401 -0.90 -14.45 -25.46
C GLU A 401 -2.41 -14.76 -25.42
N HIS A 402 -2.91 -15.51 -26.41
CA HIS A 402 -4.32 -15.89 -26.50
C HIS A 402 -4.75 -16.78 -25.32
N SER A 403 -3.94 -17.78 -24.96
CA SER A 403 -4.18 -18.64 -23.80
C SER A 403 -4.15 -17.85 -22.50
N ARG A 404 -3.24 -16.88 -22.36
CA ARG A 404 -3.16 -15.99 -21.18
C ARG A 404 -4.41 -15.11 -21.06
N ARG A 405 -4.89 -14.55 -22.18
CA ARG A 405 -6.15 -13.78 -22.25
C ARG A 405 -7.35 -14.64 -21.89
N ARG A 406 -7.44 -15.87 -22.40
CA ARG A 406 -8.54 -16.79 -22.07
C ARG A 406 -8.60 -17.13 -20.58
N VAL A 407 -7.46 -17.36 -19.92
CA VAL A 407 -7.41 -17.59 -18.45
C VAL A 407 -7.92 -16.36 -17.70
N PHE A 408 -7.50 -15.16 -18.12
CA PHE A 408 -7.95 -13.92 -17.53
C PHE A 408 -9.48 -13.74 -17.66
N GLU A 409 -10.01 -13.96 -18.85
CA GLU A 409 -11.45 -13.89 -19.14
C GLU A 409 -12.26 -14.95 -18.38
N GLU A 410 -11.72 -16.17 -18.22
CA GLU A 410 -12.35 -17.25 -17.42
C GLU A 410 -12.45 -16.88 -15.93
N ALA A 411 -11.40 -16.25 -15.40
CA ALA A 411 -11.37 -15.78 -14.01
C ALA A 411 -12.43 -14.70 -13.77
N LEU A 412 -12.54 -13.74 -14.68
CA LEU A 412 -13.52 -12.64 -14.60
C LEU A 412 -14.90 -12.98 -15.16
N GLN A 413 -15.09 -14.11 -15.85
CA GLN A 413 -16.37 -14.48 -16.50
C GLN A 413 -16.87 -13.39 -17.48
N VAL A 414 -15.94 -12.76 -18.20
CA VAL A 414 -16.18 -11.66 -19.13
C VAL A 414 -15.35 -11.87 -20.39
N GLN A 415 -15.95 -11.62 -21.55
CA GLN A 415 -15.23 -11.52 -22.82
C GLN A 415 -14.77 -10.08 -23.03
N THR A 416 -13.54 -9.91 -23.49
CA THR A 416 -12.98 -8.60 -23.81
C THR A 416 -13.48 -8.11 -25.16
N SER A 417 -13.99 -6.87 -25.22
CA SER A 417 -14.45 -6.27 -26.47
C SER A 417 -13.32 -5.53 -27.17
N GLU A 418 -13.19 -5.73 -28.49
CA GLU A 418 -12.22 -5.01 -29.33
C GLU A 418 -12.65 -3.57 -29.63
N ASN A 419 -13.91 -3.20 -29.35
CA ASN A 419 -14.45 -1.85 -29.59
C ASN A 419 -14.09 -0.85 -28.48
N ILE A 420 -13.24 -1.25 -27.53
CA ILE A 420 -12.81 -0.44 -26.39
C ILE A 420 -11.33 -0.09 -26.57
N PRO A 421 -10.92 1.18 -26.34
CA PRO A 421 -9.51 1.56 -26.30
C PRO A 421 -8.69 0.69 -25.34
N ASP A 422 -7.46 0.35 -25.74
CA ASP A 422 -6.58 -0.56 -25.02
C ASP A 422 -6.42 -0.27 -23.53
N GLN A 423 -6.23 1.00 -23.17
CA GLN A 423 -6.09 1.46 -21.77
C GLN A 423 -7.34 1.23 -20.91
N LEU A 424 -8.49 0.98 -21.54
CA LEU A 424 -9.79 0.83 -20.89
C LEU A 424 -10.28 -0.62 -20.89
N LYS A 425 -9.65 -1.51 -21.66
CA LYS A 425 -10.05 -2.93 -21.74
C LYS A 425 -10.09 -3.59 -20.36
N LEU A 426 -9.02 -3.48 -19.58
CA LEU A 426 -8.95 -4.08 -18.24
C LEU A 426 -10.00 -3.49 -17.29
N PRO A 427 -10.09 -2.15 -17.07
CA PRO A 427 -11.10 -1.62 -16.17
C PRO A 427 -12.53 -1.93 -16.61
N VAL A 428 -12.83 -1.98 -17.92
CA VAL A 428 -14.17 -2.34 -18.40
C VAL A 428 -14.50 -3.79 -18.07
N CYS A 429 -13.57 -4.73 -18.27
CA CYS A 429 -13.78 -6.12 -17.88
C CYS A 429 -14.04 -6.26 -16.38
N VAL A 430 -13.30 -5.53 -15.55
CA VAL A 430 -13.49 -5.49 -14.09
C VAL A 430 -14.88 -4.96 -13.75
N THR A 431 -15.29 -3.87 -14.39
CA THR A 431 -16.61 -3.24 -14.22
C THR A 431 -17.74 -4.20 -14.57
N VAL A 432 -17.67 -4.88 -15.72
CA VAL A 432 -18.67 -5.89 -16.13
C VAL A 432 -18.73 -7.04 -15.14
N PHE A 433 -17.57 -7.56 -14.70
CA PHE A 433 -17.50 -8.64 -13.72
C PHE A 433 -18.15 -8.25 -12.39
N TRP A 434 -17.79 -7.09 -11.86
CA TRP A 434 -18.34 -6.56 -10.61
C TRP A 434 -19.85 -6.34 -10.71
N PHE A 435 -20.33 -5.79 -11.82
CA PHE A 435 -21.75 -5.56 -12.07
C PHE A 435 -22.58 -6.86 -12.10
N LYS A 436 -22.12 -7.88 -12.85
CA LYS A 436 -22.77 -9.21 -12.87
C LYS A 436 -22.87 -9.81 -11.45
N LYS A 437 -21.84 -9.64 -10.62
CA LYS A 437 -21.85 -10.13 -9.23
C LYS A 437 -22.86 -9.42 -8.35
N LEU A 438 -23.09 -8.12 -8.55
CA LEU A 438 -24.12 -7.38 -7.83
C LEU A 438 -25.53 -7.89 -8.18
N GLN A 439 -25.79 -8.20 -9.46
CA GLN A 439 -27.10 -8.67 -9.91
C GLN A 439 -27.48 -10.05 -9.35
N HIS A 440 -26.51 -10.95 -9.16
CA HIS A 440 -26.75 -12.33 -8.71
C HIS A 440 -26.75 -12.50 -7.17
N HIS A 441 -26.76 -11.43 -6.38
CA HIS A 441 -26.70 -11.53 -4.92
C HIS A 441 -28.06 -11.93 -4.31
N PRO A 442 -28.15 -12.98 -3.47
CA PRO A 442 -29.42 -13.58 -3.00
C PRO A 442 -30.22 -12.71 -2.00
N LYS A 443 -29.68 -11.56 -1.60
CA LYS A 443 -30.40 -10.48 -0.92
C LYS A 443 -30.14 -9.18 -1.68
N PRO A 444 -30.89 -8.91 -2.76
CA PRO A 444 -30.71 -7.69 -3.54
C PRO A 444 -30.96 -6.47 -2.65
N GLU A 445 -31.94 -6.55 -1.73
CA GLU A 445 -32.54 -5.44 -0.99
C GLU A 445 -31.59 -4.53 -0.18
N THR A 446 -30.41 -4.97 0.27
CA THR A 446 -29.56 -4.17 1.19
C THR A 446 -28.46 -3.37 0.49
N VAL A 447 -27.91 -3.87 -0.61
CA VAL A 447 -27.06 -3.08 -1.53
C VAL A 447 -27.94 -2.28 -2.49
N ASN A 448 -29.11 -2.83 -2.84
CA ASN A 448 -30.08 -2.19 -3.71
C ASN A 448 -30.71 -0.97 -3.05
N SER A 449 -31.14 -0.97 -1.79
CA SER A 449 -32.00 0.12 -1.29
C SER A 449 -31.40 1.55 -1.23
N ALA A 450 -30.09 1.76 -1.45
CA ALA A 450 -29.54 3.11 -1.65
C ALA A 450 -29.20 3.47 -3.10
N LEU A 451 -29.11 2.48 -3.99
CA LEU A 451 -28.92 2.66 -5.44
C LEU A 451 -30.20 2.35 -6.24
N MET A 452 -31.21 1.77 -5.60
CA MET A 452 -32.46 1.23 -6.11
C MET A 452 -33.57 1.56 -5.10
N LEU A 453 -34.31 2.64 -5.34
CA LEU A 453 -35.69 2.72 -4.88
C LEU A 453 -36.54 1.76 -5.73
N PRO A 454 -37.67 1.22 -5.24
CA PRO A 454 -38.45 0.26 -6.00
C PRO A 454 -39.18 0.98 -7.14
N HIS A 455 -38.71 0.88 -8.40
CA HIS A 455 -39.48 0.95 -9.66
C HIS A 455 -38.58 1.08 -10.92
N GLN A 456 -38.78 0.13 -11.84
CA GLN A 456 -38.65 0.19 -13.31
C GLN A 456 -37.26 0.35 -13.98
N SER A 457 -37.22 -0.12 -15.23
CA SER A 457 -36.11 -0.37 -16.17
C SER A 457 -35.09 0.77 -16.41
N GLU A 458 -35.27 1.95 -15.83
CA GLU A 458 -34.28 3.04 -15.81
C GLU A 458 -33.13 2.77 -14.81
N GLN A 459 -33.22 1.70 -14.02
CA GLN A 459 -32.28 1.35 -12.94
C GLN A 459 -30.96 0.73 -13.40
N GLU A 460 -30.95 0.05 -14.56
CA GLU A 460 -29.71 -0.45 -15.13
C GLU A 460 -28.78 0.70 -15.55
N GLU A 461 -29.34 1.87 -15.93
CA GLU A 461 -28.56 3.09 -16.23
C GLU A 461 -27.83 3.64 -14.99
N LYS A 462 -28.44 3.52 -13.79
CA LYS A 462 -27.93 4.09 -12.52
C LYS A 462 -26.64 3.43 -12.04
N LEU A 463 -26.54 2.10 -12.12
CA LEU A 463 -25.28 1.41 -11.82
C LEU A 463 -24.29 1.58 -12.96
N LEU A 464 -24.71 1.60 -14.22
CA LEU A 464 -23.85 1.80 -15.39
C LEU A 464 -23.02 3.09 -15.33
N LEU A 465 -23.67 4.15 -14.85
CA LEU A 465 -23.14 5.49 -14.61
C LEU A 465 -22.09 5.55 -13.49
N VAL A 466 -22.18 4.61 -12.54
CA VAL A 466 -21.33 4.48 -11.34
C VAL A 466 -20.34 3.31 -11.49
N SER A 467 -20.52 2.44 -12.48
CA SER A 467 -19.86 1.13 -12.52
C SER A 467 -18.42 1.13 -12.99
N GLY A 468 -17.88 2.27 -13.38
CA GLY A 468 -16.45 2.45 -13.46
C GLY A 468 -16.06 3.91 -13.33
N PRO A 469 -14.87 4.21 -12.80
CA PRO A 469 -14.18 5.51 -12.97
C PRO A 469 -13.92 5.90 -14.44
N LEU A 470 -14.34 5.06 -15.36
CA LEU A 470 -14.13 5.10 -16.80
C LEU A 470 -14.90 6.23 -17.46
N ALA A 471 -16.23 6.28 -17.43
CA ALA A 471 -16.98 7.25 -18.24
C ALA A 471 -16.53 8.73 -18.07
N PRO A 472 -16.25 9.23 -16.84
CA PRO A 472 -15.85 10.62 -16.66
C PRO A 472 -14.36 10.91 -16.90
N LYS A 473 -13.44 9.94 -16.73
CA LYS A 473 -12.00 10.13 -16.99
C LYS A 473 -11.53 9.61 -18.34
N CYS A 474 -12.22 8.68 -18.98
CA CYS A 474 -12.07 8.38 -20.40
C CYS A 474 -12.35 9.61 -21.26
N CYS A 475 -13.20 10.51 -20.77
CA CYS A 475 -13.40 11.83 -21.37
C CYS A 475 -12.22 12.80 -21.21
N LEU A 476 -11.23 12.52 -20.34
CA LEU A 476 -10.01 13.33 -20.17
C LEU A 476 -8.84 12.85 -21.03
N ILE A 477 -8.89 11.61 -21.56
CA ILE A 477 -7.84 11.02 -22.42
C ILE A 477 -7.86 11.64 -23.83
N PHE A 478 -8.98 12.22 -24.24
CA PHE A 478 -9.17 12.86 -25.55
C PHE A 478 -9.36 14.38 -25.36
N SER A 479 -8.25 15.12 -25.37
CA SER A 479 -8.22 16.56 -25.10
C SER A 479 -8.90 17.42 -26.18
N VAL A 480 -9.89 18.21 -25.74
CA VAL A 480 -9.98 19.68 -25.86
C VAL A 480 -10.76 20.14 -24.62
N GLU A 481 -10.35 21.23 -23.95
CA GLU A 481 -11.12 21.81 -22.83
C GLU A 481 -12.55 22.12 -23.30
N ASP A 482 -13.50 21.27 -22.93
CA ASP A 482 -14.91 21.42 -23.24
C ASP A 482 -15.74 21.67 -21.97
N GLU A 483 -17.04 21.88 -22.12
CA GLU A 483 -17.95 22.12 -20.99
C GLU A 483 -17.95 20.94 -19.99
N PHE A 484 -17.78 19.71 -20.50
CA PHE A 484 -17.74 18.50 -19.68
C PHE A 484 -16.53 18.53 -18.72
N GLU A 485 -15.33 18.83 -19.23
CA GLU A 485 -14.11 18.88 -18.41
C GLU A 485 -14.17 19.98 -17.34
N ARG A 486 -14.71 21.15 -17.69
CA ARG A 486 -14.87 22.25 -16.72
C ARG A 486 -15.82 21.88 -15.59
N LYS A 487 -16.95 21.22 -15.88
CA LYS A 487 -17.86 20.74 -14.85
C LYS A 487 -17.22 19.65 -13.98
N MET A 488 -16.50 18.71 -14.60
CA MET A 488 -15.79 17.65 -13.88
C MET A 488 -14.73 18.18 -12.93
N LYS A 489 -13.99 19.22 -13.33
CA LYS A 489 -13.00 19.89 -12.47
C LYS A 489 -13.68 20.63 -11.33
N ALA A 490 -14.75 21.38 -11.63
CA ALA A 490 -15.52 22.11 -10.62
C ALA A 490 -16.05 21.17 -9.52
N LEU A 491 -16.72 20.07 -9.89
CA LEU A 491 -17.10 19.03 -8.93
C LEU A 491 -16.01 18.00 -8.67
N LYS A 492 -14.73 18.28 -8.91
CA LYS A 492 -13.63 17.67 -8.15
C LYS A 492 -13.31 18.53 -6.92
N ASP A 493 -13.26 19.85 -7.13
CA ASP A 493 -12.74 20.86 -6.20
C ASP A 493 -13.71 21.23 -5.07
N GLU A 494 -15.00 20.87 -5.19
CA GLU A 494 -15.97 21.05 -4.10
C GLU A 494 -15.62 20.19 -2.86
N VAL A 495 -16.29 20.38 -1.72
CA VAL A 495 -16.13 19.51 -0.54
C VAL A 495 -17.23 18.43 -0.55
N VAL A 496 -16.88 17.16 -0.31
CA VAL A 496 -17.90 16.10 -0.17
C VAL A 496 -18.64 16.28 1.14
N ARG A 497 -19.86 16.82 1.09
CA ARG A 497 -20.70 17.04 2.28
C ARG A 497 -21.65 15.89 2.58
N ASN A 498 -22.04 15.12 1.56
CA ASN A 498 -22.99 14.03 1.69
C ASN A 498 -22.27 12.67 1.57
N TRP A 499 -21.78 12.16 2.70
CA TRP A 499 -21.16 10.83 2.76
C TRP A 499 -22.23 9.74 2.80
N GLN A 500 -22.14 8.80 1.87
CA GLN A 500 -23.04 7.64 1.79
C GLN A 500 -22.22 6.35 1.96
N PRO A 501 -22.29 5.69 3.13
CA PRO A 501 -21.53 4.47 3.41
C PRO A 501 -21.71 3.39 2.35
N ARG A 502 -22.93 3.22 1.84
CA ARG A 502 -23.26 2.22 0.81
C ARG A 502 -22.58 2.50 -0.53
N VAL A 503 -22.48 3.76 -0.94
CA VAL A 503 -21.72 4.16 -2.14
C VAL A 503 -20.23 3.89 -1.95
N ALA A 504 -19.69 4.21 -0.77
CA ALA A 504 -18.30 3.91 -0.43
C ALA A 504 -18.00 2.41 -0.47
N HIS A 505 -18.94 1.61 0.04
CA HIS A 505 -18.85 0.16 0.03
C HIS A 505 -18.83 -0.40 -1.40
N ALA A 506 -19.75 0.06 -2.25
CA ALA A 506 -19.79 -0.32 -3.66
C ALA A 506 -18.47 0.01 -4.38
N PHE A 507 -17.93 1.22 -4.19
CA PHE A 507 -16.64 1.56 -4.80
C PHE A 507 -15.45 0.84 -4.18
N SER A 508 -15.51 0.51 -2.89
CA SER A 508 -14.49 -0.33 -2.24
C SER A 508 -14.48 -1.75 -2.83
N GLN A 509 -15.66 -2.33 -3.10
CA GLN A 509 -15.78 -3.60 -3.82
C GLN A 509 -15.19 -3.51 -5.23
N TRP A 510 -15.52 -2.46 -5.98
CA TRP A 510 -14.94 -2.23 -7.31
C TRP A 510 -13.42 -2.11 -7.25
N GLN A 511 -12.86 -1.35 -6.29
CA GLN A 511 -11.42 -1.21 -6.12
C GLN A 511 -10.73 -2.52 -5.74
N CYS A 512 -11.36 -3.36 -4.93
CA CYS A 512 -10.89 -4.73 -4.68
C CYS A 512 -10.82 -5.52 -5.99
N CYS A 513 -11.92 -5.57 -6.75
CA CYS A 513 -11.95 -6.25 -8.05
C CYS A 513 -10.85 -5.71 -8.98
N MET A 514 -10.71 -4.39 -9.09
CA MET A 514 -9.70 -3.74 -9.91
C MET A 514 -8.28 -4.12 -9.51
N ARG A 515 -7.96 -4.06 -8.21
CA ARG A 515 -6.61 -4.41 -7.72
C ARG A 515 -6.30 -5.88 -7.94
N GLN A 516 -7.22 -6.77 -7.59
CA GLN A 516 -7.02 -8.22 -7.78
C GLN A 516 -6.92 -8.59 -9.27
N SER A 517 -7.71 -7.96 -10.14
CA SER A 517 -7.63 -8.17 -11.59
C SER A 517 -6.33 -7.61 -12.18
N LEU A 518 -5.85 -6.45 -11.72
CA LEU A 518 -4.54 -5.92 -12.12
C LEU A 518 -3.42 -6.90 -11.76
N HIS A 519 -3.43 -7.42 -10.53
CA HIS A 519 -2.47 -8.40 -10.05
C HIS A 519 -2.53 -9.72 -10.82
N LEU A 520 -3.73 -10.20 -11.14
CA LEU A 520 -3.91 -11.37 -12.00
C LEU A 520 -3.41 -11.13 -13.43
N ASN A 521 -3.68 -9.94 -13.99
CA ASN A 521 -3.20 -9.53 -15.31
C ASN A 521 -1.66 -9.57 -15.34
N GLN A 522 -1.00 -8.99 -14.34
CA GLN A 522 0.47 -9.05 -14.20
C GLN A 522 1.02 -10.47 -14.10
N LEU A 523 0.39 -11.33 -13.29
CA LEU A 523 0.78 -12.74 -13.14
C LEU A 523 0.70 -13.47 -14.48
N LEU A 524 -0.32 -13.16 -15.28
CA LEU A 524 -0.50 -13.67 -16.63
C LEU A 524 0.35 -12.93 -17.67
N CYS A 525 1.40 -12.20 -17.27
CA CYS A 525 2.25 -11.43 -18.19
C CYS A 525 1.47 -10.43 -19.07
N SER A 526 0.51 -9.74 -18.45
CA SER A 526 -0.26 -8.62 -18.96
C SER A 526 -0.94 -8.88 -20.31
N PRO A 527 -1.85 -9.87 -20.41
CA PRO A 527 -2.62 -10.13 -21.63
C PRO A 527 -3.56 -8.98 -22.02
N LEU A 528 -3.87 -8.10 -21.07
CA LEU A 528 -4.48 -6.80 -21.33
C LEU A 528 -3.50 -5.67 -20.95
N PRO A 529 -3.51 -4.55 -21.67
CA PRO A 529 -2.74 -3.36 -21.32
C PRO A 529 -3.04 -2.90 -19.89
N GLU A 530 -2.00 -2.55 -19.14
CA GLU A 530 -2.18 -2.00 -17.79
C GLU A 530 -2.82 -0.60 -17.90
N PRO A 531 -3.93 -0.36 -17.19
CA PRO A 531 -4.57 0.94 -17.15
C PRO A 531 -3.81 1.88 -16.23
N GLN A 532 -3.96 3.18 -16.45
CA GLN A 532 -3.53 4.16 -15.47
C GLN A 532 -4.47 4.10 -14.25
N CYS A 533 -3.95 3.73 -13.08
CA CYS A 533 -4.76 3.61 -11.86
C CYS A 533 -5.30 4.96 -11.38
N ILE A 534 -4.74 6.07 -11.88
CA ILE A 534 -5.27 7.43 -11.69
C ILE A 534 -6.68 7.60 -12.25
N LEU A 535 -7.24 6.62 -12.96
CA LEU A 535 -8.63 6.63 -13.41
C LEU A 535 -9.62 6.76 -12.24
N TYR A 536 -9.30 6.26 -11.04
CA TYR A 536 -10.17 6.41 -9.85
C TYR A 536 -9.96 7.76 -9.11
N CYS A 537 -11.03 8.46 -8.75
CA CYS A 537 -11.00 9.62 -7.85
C CYS A 537 -12.25 9.58 -6.98
N GLY A 538 -12.08 9.15 -5.74
CA GLY A 538 -13.14 8.91 -4.78
C GLY A 538 -14.10 10.08 -4.59
N PRO A 539 -13.60 11.28 -4.23
CA PRO A 539 -14.46 12.44 -4.00
C PRO A 539 -15.35 12.79 -5.18
N LEU A 540 -14.79 12.72 -6.39
CA LEU A 540 -15.52 12.95 -7.63
C LEU A 540 -16.58 11.87 -7.85
N LEU A 541 -16.21 10.59 -7.75
CA LEU A 541 -17.14 9.48 -7.98
C LEU A 541 -18.31 9.45 -6.99
N HIS A 542 -18.07 9.84 -5.74
CA HIS A 542 -19.12 9.99 -4.75
C HIS A 542 -20.13 11.10 -5.08
N ARG A 543 -19.70 12.20 -5.72
CA ARG A 543 -20.63 13.23 -6.23
C ARG A 543 -21.38 12.75 -7.46
N LEU A 544 -20.71 11.99 -8.32
CA LEU A 544 -21.33 11.39 -9.50
C LEU A 544 -22.35 10.30 -9.18
N ALA A 545 -22.38 9.79 -7.95
CA ALA A 545 -23.44 8.91 -7.49
C ALA A 545 -24.79 9.64 -7.32
N ASP A 546 -24.81 10.98 -7.30
CA ASP A 546 -26.03 11.78 -7.33
C ASP A 546 -26.66 11.81 -8.73
N GLU A 547 -27.95 11.46 -8.80
CA GLU A 547 -28.67 11.29 -10.08
C GLU A 547 -28.78 12.59 -10.87
N ASP A 548 -29.03 13.71 -10.21
CA ASP A 548 -29.21 14.98 -10.88
C ASP A 548 -27.88 15.50 -11.43
N THR A 549 -26.82 15.35 -10.64
CA THR A 549 -25.45 15.69 -11.02
C THR A 549 -25.04 14.95 -12.29
N ILE A 550 -25.28 13.64 -12.35
CA ILE A 550 -24.84 12.85 -13.49
C ILE A 550 -25.70 13.09 -14.74
N LYS A 551 -27.01 13.28 -14.59
CA LYS A 551 -27.91 13.69 -15.70
C LYS A 551 -27.48 15.02 -16.29
N GLN A 552 -27.04 15.97 -15.46
CA GLN A 552 -26.52 17.26 -15.93
C GLN A 552 -25.20 17.13 -16.68
N LEU A 553 -24.29 16.26 -16.22
CA LEU A 553 -23.02 15.99 -16.91
C LEU A 553 -23.23 15.28 -18.25
N GLN A 554 -24.13 14.30 -18.33
CA GLN A 554 -24.44 13.59 -19.56
C GLN A 554 -24.87 14.53 -20.70
N LYS A 555 -25.62 15.59 -20.38
CA LYS A 555 -26.04 16.60 -21.37
C LYS A 555 -24.87 17.32 -22.03
N THR A 556 -23.69 17.33 -21.39
CA THR A 556 -22.48 17.98 -21.91
C THR A 556 -21.58 17.06 -22.74
N LEU A 557 -21.86 15.74 -22.78
CA LEU A 557 -21.12 14.78 -23.58
C LEU A 557 -21.32 15.03 -25.08
N ASN A 558 -20.22 15.18 -25.81
CA ASN A 558 -20.20 15.40 -27.25
C ASN A 558 -19.09 14.58 -27.95
N GLY A 559 -19.11 14.52 -29.28
CA GLY A 559 -18.05 13.87 -30.07
C GLY A 559 -17.73 12.43 -29.66
N GLN A 560 -16.43 12.11 -29.60
CA GLN A 560 -15.91 10.79 -29.22
C GLN A 560 -16.31 10.38 -27.79
N LYS A 561 -16.44 11.35 -26.87
CA LYS A 561 -16.82 11.11 -25.47
C LYS A 561 -18.21 10.48 -25.38
N LYS A 562 -19.16 11.00 -26.18
CA LYS A 562 -20.52 10.46 -26.27
C LYS A 562 -20.54 9.06 -26.87
N GLU A 563 -19.69 8.78 -27.85
CA GLU A 563 -19.64 7.46 -28.49
C GLU A 563 -19.04 6.39 -27.58
N ILE A 564 -17.94 6.70 -26.88
CA ILE A 564 -17.36 5.81 -25.86
C ILE A 564 -18.40 5.55 -24.76
N TYR A 565 -19.08 6.60 -24.29
CA TYR A 565 -20.14 6.45 -23.29
C TYR A 565 -21.27 5.51 -23.75
N LYS A 566 -21.73 5.64 -25.01
CA LYS A 566 -22.74 4.73 -25.57
C LYS A 566 -22.24 3.29 -25.68
N ASN A 567 -21.02 3.09 -26.17
CA ASN A 567 -20.44 1.74 -26.30
C ASN A 567 -20.32 1.04 -24.95
N LEU A 568 -19.86 1.77 -23.92
CA LEU A 568 -19.82 1.27 -22.54
C LEU A 568 -21.22 0.92 -22.03
N LYS A 569 -22.23 1.74 -22.37
CA LYS A 569 -23.63 1.47 -22.05
C LYS A 569 -24.14 0.17 -22.64
N THR A 570 -23.88 -0.07 -23.92
CA THR A 570 -24.28 -1.30 -24.61
C THR A 570 -23.59 -2.54 -24.03
N ILE A 571 -22.31 -2.45 -23.65
CA ILE A 571 -21.54 -3.59 -23.14
C ILE A 571 -22.05 -4.04 -21.76
N LEU A 572 -22.51 -3.10 -20.94
CA LEU A 572 -23.01 -3.40 -19.60
C LEU A 572 -24.48 -3.84 -19.61
N ASN A 573 -25.26 -3.43 -20.63
CA ASN A 573 -26.64 -3.87 -20.86
C ASN A 573 -26.79 -4.52 -22.25
N PRO A 574 -26.36 -5.77 -22.44
CA PRO A 574 -26.65 -6.48 -23.68
C PRO A 574 -28.18 -6.70 -23.75
N THR A 575 -28.86 -5.98 -24.65
CA THR A 575 -30.28 -6.24 -24.96
C THR A 575 -30.44 -7.69 -25.37
N THR A 576 -31.17 -8.47 -24.56
CA THR A 576 -31.62 -9.82 -24.92
C THR A 576 -32.50 -9.71 -26.17
N THR A 577 -31.90 -9.90 -27.33
CA THR A 577 -32.59 -10.13 -28.60
C THR A 577 -32.46 -11.61 -28.90
N GLU A 578 -33.15 -12.43 -28.11
CA GLU A 578 -33.63 -13.72 -28.58
C GLU A 578 -35.12 -13.53 -28.90
N GLU A 579 -35.40 -12.96 -30.07
CA GLU A 579 -36.64 -13.32 -30.76
C GLU A 579 -36.44 -14.77 -31.22
N GLY A 580 -36.76 -15.71 -30.33
CA GLY A 580 -36.99 -17.08 -30.71
C GLY A 580 -38.11 -17.08 -31.73
N SER A 581 -37.78 -17.33 -32.99
CA SER A 581 -38.73 -17.71 -34.02
C SER A 581 -39.40 -19.02 -33.57
N SER A 582 -40.53 -18.91 -32.88
CA SER A 582 -41.48 -20.01 -32.75
C SER A 582 -42.11 -20.21 -34.12
N SER A 583 -41.45 -21.00 -34.97
CA SER A 583 -42.15 -21.68 -36.05
C SER A 583 -42.98 -22.79 -35.39
N GLU A 584 -44.22 -22.44 -35.06
CA GLU A 584 -45.32 -23.40 -35.07
C GLU A 584 -45.39 -23.99 -36.49
N GLU A 585 -45.23 -25.30 -36.62
CA GLU A 585 -45.87 -26.05 -37.70
C GLU A 585 -46.34 -27.39 -37.13
N GLU A 586 -47.67 -27.50 -37.08
CA GLU A 586 -48.45 -28.69 -36.83
C GLU A 586 -48.18 -29.74 -37.91
N CYS A 587 -47.83 -30.98 -37.54
CA CYS A 587 -48.64 -32.20 -37.73
C CYS A 587 -47.86 -33.46 -37.33
#